data_AF-T1ASR8-F1
#
_entry.id   AF-T1ASR8-F1
#
_cell.length_a   1.000
_cell.length_b   1.000
_cell.length_c   1.000
_cell.angle_alpha   90.00
_cell.angle_beta   90.00
_cell.angle_gamma   90.00
#
_symmetry.space_group_name_H-M   'P 1'
#
loop_
_entity.id
_entity.type
_entity.pdbx_description
1 polymer ?
#
loop_
_entity_poly.entity_id
_entity_poly.type
_entity_poly.pdbx_seq_one_letter_code
_entity_poly.pdbx_strand_id
1 'polypeptide(L)' 'MSQAYRIHEFAQRIGRSVQTVRRWEREGKLTAKRLPSGHRYRDESDIRRMLGGA' A
#
# COMPACT_ATOMS: atom_id res chain seq x y z
N MET A 1 -0.94 13.89 9.83
CA MET A 1 -2.22 13.36 9.30
C MET A 1 -1.93 12.08 8.55
N SER A 2 -2.37 10.93 9.07
CA SER A 2 -2.17 9.62 8.45
C SER A 2 -3.13 9.46 7.27
N GLN A 3 -2.66 9.79 6.07
CA GLN A 3 -3.43 9.60 4.85
C GLN A 3 -3.52 8.11 4.51
N ALA A 4 -4.75 7.62 4.34
CA ALA A 4 -5.05 6.24 4.00
C ALA A 4 -5.32 6.15 2.49
N TYR A 5 -4.48 5.40 1.78
CA TYR A 5 -4.53 5.21 0.35
C TYR A 5 -5.26 3.93 -0.04
N ARG A 6 -6.11 4.04 -1.05
CA ARG A 6 -6.62 2.88 -1.79
C ARG A 6 -5.49 2.26 -2.60
N ILE A 7 -5.67 1.01 -3.01
CA ILE A 7 -4.65 0.27 -3.77
C ILE A 7 -4.24 0.97 -5.07
N HIS A 8 -5.17 1.67 -5.74
CA HIS A 8 -4.87 2.40 -6.97
C HIS A 8 -4.00 3.64 -6.71
N GLU A 9 -4.32 4.42 -5.68
CA GLU A 9 -3.55 5.63 -5.30
C GLU A 9 -2.16 5.24 -4.84
N PHE A 10 -2.07 4.17 -4.05
CA PHE A 10 -0.81 3.62 -3.60
C PHE A 10 0.06 3.20 -4.79
N ALA A 11 -0.51 2.44 -5.73
CA ALA A 11 0.18 1.97 -6.92
C ALA A 11 0.71 3.13 -7.77
N GLN A 12 -0.11 4.16 -7.99
CA GLN A 12 0.29 5.38 -8.71
C GLN A 12 1.45 6.10 -8.02
N ARG A 13 1.39 6.24 -6.70
CA ARG A 13 2.44 6.93 -5.92
C ARG A 13 3.78 6.21 -5.96
N ILE A 14 3.79 4.89 -5.95
CA ILE A 14 5.03 4.10 -6.04
C ILE A 14 5.48 3.84 -7.49
N GLY A 15 4.74 4.34 -8.49
CA GLY A 15 5.02 4.10 -9.90
C GLY A 15 4.92 2.62 -10.32
N ARG A 16 4.03 1.84 -9.70
CA ARG A 16 3.82 0.41 -10.00
C ARG A 16 2.38 0.13 -10.38
N SER A 17 2.14 -1.03 -10.99
CA SER A 17 0.77 -1.46 -11.29
C SER A 17 0.06 -1.96 -10.02
N VAL A 18 -1.27 -1.84 -10.02
CA VAL A 18 -2.11 -2.42 -8.95
C VAL A 18 -1.89 -3.92 -8.81
N GLN A 19 -1.60 -4.63 -9.91
CA GLN A 19 -1.28 -6.06 -9.89
C GLN A 19 0.01 -6.36 -9.12
N THR A 20 1.05 -5.55 -9.28
CA THR A 20 2.29 -5.65 -8.49
C THR A 20 2.00 -5.47 -7.01
N VAL A 21 1.16 -4.50 -6.66
CA VAL A 21 0.76 -4.25 -5.26
C VAL A 21 -0.02 -5.43 -4.68
N ARG A 22 -0.94 -6.04 -5.44
CA ARG A 22 -1.66 -7.27 -5.03
C ARG A 22 -0.72 -8.46 -4.92
N ARG A 23 0.29 -8.56 -5.78
CA ARG A 23 1.32 -9.59 -5.70
C ARG A 23 2.11 -9.45 -4.40
N TRP A 24 2.49 -8.24 -4.01
CA TRP A 24 3.16 -8.01 -2.72
C TRP A 24 2.29 -8.30 -1.50
N GLU A 25 0.98 -8.04 -1.56
CA GLU A 25 0.05 -8.50 -0.51
C GLU A 25 0.07 -10.02 -0.38
N ARG A 26 0.00 -10.74 -1.51
CA ARG A 26 0.02 -12.21 -1.52
C ARG A 26 1.36 -12.78 -1.04
N GLU A 27 2.46 -12.13 -1.41
CA GLU A 27 3.82 -12.51 -1.00
C GLU A 27 4.15 -12.07 0.44
N GLY A 28 3.26 -11.33 1.12
CA GLY A 28 3.50 -10.82 2.48
C GLY A 28 4.49 -9.65 2.56
N LYS A 29 4.97 -9.12 1.42
CA LYS A 29 5.85 -7.94 1.35
C LYS A 29 5.13 -6.65 1.74
N LEU A 30 3.82 -6.59 1.48
CA LEU A 30 2.96 -5.44 1.80
C LEU A 30 1.78 -5.88 2.66
N THR A 31 1.72 -5.41 3.89
CA THR A 31 0.59 -5.70 4.78
C THR A 31 -0.49 -4.63 4.63
N ALA A 32 -1.59 -4.94 3.95
CA ALA A 32 -2.72 -4.03 3.92
C ALA A 32 -3.40 -4.00 5.30
N LYS A 33 -3.50 -2.80 5.86
CA LYS A 33 -4.20 -2.54 7.12
C LYS A 33 -5.70 -2.54 6.87
N ARG A 34 -6.48 -2.92 7.88
CA ARG A 34 -7.95 -2.92 7.81
C ARG A 34 -8.49 -1.81 8.68
N LEU A 35 -9.43 -1.05 8.14
CA LEU A 35 -10.26 -0.14 8.93
C LEU A 35 -11.28 -0.96 9.74
N PRO A 36 -11.84 -0.41 10.83
CA PRO A 36 -12.96 -1.01 11.55
C PRO A 36 -14.17 -1.30 10.64
N SER A 37 -14.33 -0.54 9.56
CA SER A 37 -15.32 -0.76 8.51
C SER A 37 -15.02 -1.93 7.56
N GLY A 38 -13.89 -2.63 7.72
CA GLY A 38 -13.49 -3.79 6.92
C GLY A 38 -12.74 -3.45 5.62
N HIS A 39 -12.65 -2.18 5.26
CA HIS A 39 -11.90 -1.75 4.07
C HIS A 39 -10.38 -1.85 4.28
N ARG A 40 -9.68 -2.30 3.22
CA ARG A 40 -8.21 -2.34 3.19
C ARG A 40 -7.65 -0.98 2.80
N TYR A 41 -6.69 -0.49 3.57
CA TYR A 41 -5.94 0.73 3.28
C TYR A 41 -4.44 0.52 3.45
N ARG A 42 -3.67 1.43 2.86
CA ARG A 42 -2.21 1.55 3.01
C ARG A 42 -1.91 2.96 3.44
N ASP A 43 -0.86 3.17 4.20
CA ASP A 43 -0.47 4.51 4.61
C ASP A 43 0.81 4.97 3.91
N GLU A 44 1.23 6.17 4.26
CA GLU A 44 2.45 6.77 3.72
C GLU A 44 3.73 6.05 4.17
N SER A 45 3.70 5.33 5.28
CA SER A 45 4.83 4.51 5.74
C SER A 45 5.03 3.31 4.81
N ASP A 46 3.93 2.71 4.34
CA ASP A 46 3.98 1.65 3.33
C ASP A 46 4.59 2.16 2.01
N ILE A 47 4.27 3.40 1.62
CA ILE A 47 4.82 4.04 0.43
C ILE A 47 6.33 4.23 0.60
N ARG A 48 6.76 4.81 1.73
CA ARG A 48 8.18 5.02 2.04
C ARG A 48 8.96 3.70 2.07
N ARG A 49 8.39 2.65 2.65
CA ARG A 49 8.98 1.31 2.67
C ARG A 49 9.17 0.74 1.26
N MET A 50 8.21 0.95 0.36
CA MET A 50 8.26 0.40 -1.00
C MET A 50 9.10 1.21 -1.98
N LEU A 51 9.21 2.52 -1.77
CA LEU A 51 10.07 3.40 -2.57
C LEU A 51 11.55 3.29 -2.17
N GLY A 52 11.86 2.62 -1.06
CA GLY A 52 13.22 2.50 -0.55
C GLY A 52 13.65 3.76 0.19
N GLY A 53 13.32 3.81 1.48
CA GLY A 53 14.05 4.67 2.40
C GLY A 53 15.36 3.98 2.78
N ALA A 54 16.47 4.66 2.47
CA ALA A 54 17.84 4.35 2.82
C ALA A 54 18.06 4.07 4.33
#